data_AF-M5TDP1-F1
#
_entry.id   AF-M5TDP1-F1
#
_cell.length_a   1.000
_cell.length_b   1.000
_cell.length_c   1.000
_cell.angle_alpha   90.00
_cell.angle_beta   90.00
_cell.angle_gamma   90.00
#
_symmetry.space_group_name_H-M   'P 1'
#
loop_
_entity.id
_entity.type
_entity.pdbx_description
1 polymer ?
#
loop_
_entity_poly.entity_id
_entity_poly.type
_entity_poly.pdbx_seq_one_letter_code
_entity_poly.pdbx_strand_id
1 'polypeptide(L)'
;MIRHTVDNAVYEGARRGIVPGGTNAEVRAETERVLSTIGLQNFTLNVTPAVIDDDTDDVTVRLTVPLDVNTFVPAQFFVGKEIQRELTMRREGR
;
A
#
# COMPACT_ATOMS: atom_id res chain seq x y z
N MET A 1 -2.15 -15.38 -3.45
CA MET A 1 -3.03 -14.58 -2.57
C MET A 1 -2.34 -13.31 -2.10
N ILE A 2 -1.33 -13.37 -1.22
CA ILE A 2 -0.65 -12.18 -0.66
C ILE A 2 -0.22 -11.16 -1.72
N ARG A 3 0.49 -11.59 -2.77
CA ARG A 3 0.94 -10.68 -3.84
C ARG A 3 -0.22 -9.90 -4.47
N HIS A 4 -1.31 -10.58 -4.83
CA HIS A 4 -2.50 -9.93 -5.39
C HIS A 4 -3.16 -8.97 -4.40
N THR A 5 -3.22 -9.33 -3.12
CA THR A 5 -3.76 -8.44 -2.10
C THR A 5 -2.91 -7.19 -1.92
N VAL A 6 -1.58 -7.33 -1.95
CA VAL A 6 -0.62 -6.21 -1.88
C VAL A 6 -0.76 -5.32 -3.13
N ASP A 7 -0.88 -5.91 -4.33
CA ASP A 7 -1.13 -5.18 -5.57
C ASP A 7 -2.45 -4.39 -5.51
N ASN A 8 -3.52 -5.01 -5.01
CA ASN A 8 -4.81 -4.34 -4.83
C ASN A 8 -4.73 -3.23 -3.75
N ALA A 9 -3.98 -3.44 -2.68
CA ALA A 9 -3.90 -2.48 -1.57
C ALA A 9 -3.17 -1.19 -1.98
N VAL A 10 -2.10 -1.30 -2.80
CA VAL A 10 -1.43 -0.12 -3.35
C VAL A 10 -2.33 0.61 -4.36
N TYR A 11 -3.13 -0.14 -5.13
CA TYR A 11 -4.11 0.43 -6.06
C TYR A 11 -5.21 1.21 -5.33
N GLU A 12 -5.92 0.58 -4.38
CA GLU A 12 -7.02 1.25 -3.67
C GLU A 12 -6.53 2.42 -2.81
N GLY A 13 -5.35 2.28 -2.20
CA GLY A 13 -4.70 3.39 -1.49
C GLY A 13 -4.41 4.57 -2.42
N ALA A 14 -3.71 4.34 -3.54
CA ALA A 14 -3.37 5.41 -4.46
C ALA A 14 -4.64 6.06 -5.04
N ARG A 15 -5.64 5.24 -5.40
CA ARG A 15 -6.95 5.71 -5.87
C ARG A 15 -7.66 6.59 -4.84
N ARG A 16 -7.59 6.26 -3.55
CA ARG A 16 -8.16 7.10 -2.50
C ARG A 16 -7.45 8.45 -2.36
N GLY A 17 -6.16 8.51 -2.63
CA GLY A 17 -5.35 9.73 -2.50
C GLY A 17 -5.49 10.71 -3.66
N ILE A 18 -5.81 10.23 -4.86
CA ILE A 18 -5.91 11.08 -6.06
C ILE A 18 -7.24 11.85 -6.17
N VAL A 19 -8.24 11.51 -5.36
CA VAL A 19 -9.52 12.23 -5.39
C VAL A 19 -9.40 13.61 -4.74
N PRO A 20 -10.15 14.63 -5.18
CA PRO A 20 -10.20 15.92 -4.51
C PRO A 20 -10.54 15.78 -3.01
N GLY A 21 -9.77 16.44 -2.16
CA GLY A 21 -9.88 16.32 -0.70
C GLY A 21 -9.30 15.04 -0.09
N GLY A 22 -8.72 14.14 -0.91
CA GLY A 22 -8.05 12.94 -0.42
C GLY A 22 -6.81 13.29 0.43
N THR A 23 -6.64 12.57 1.53
CA THR A 23 -5.54 12.79 2.50
C THR A 23 -4.66 11.56 2.66
N ASN A 24 -3.42 11.75 3.13
CA ASN A 24 -2.52 10.64 3.45
C ASN A 24 -3.14 9.68 4.48
N ALA A 25 -3.85 10.21 5.49
CA ALA A 25 -4.52 9.39 6.49
C ALA A 25 -5.56 8.44 5.86
N GLU A 26 -6.32 8.90 4.87
CA GLU A 26 -7.30 8.08 4.17
C GLU A 26 -6.66 7.07 3.23
N VAL A 27 -5.57 7.44 2.55
CA VAL A 27 -4.76 6.49 1.78
C VAL A 27 -4.29 5.35 2.67
N ARG A 28 -3.75 5.66 3.84
CA ARG A 28 -3.27 4.67 4.80
C ARG A 28 -4.41 3.79 5.31
N ALA A 29 -5.51 4.40 5.74
CA ALA A 29 -6.67 3.66 6.22
C ALA A 29 -7.22 2.70 5.17
N GLU A 30 -7.30 3.11 3.90
CA GLU A 30 -7.81 2.26 2.83
C GLU A 30 -6.84 1.12 2.47
N THR A 31 -5.54 1.41 2.37
CA THR A 31 -4.52 0.36 2.17
C THR A 31 -4.56 -0.66 3.32
N GLU A 32 -4.59 -0.21 4.57
CA GLU A 32 -4.65 -1.10 5.74
C GLU A 32 -5.95 -1.92 5.77
N ARG A 33 -7.09 -1.32 5.39
CA ARG A 33 -8.38 -2.01 5.24
C ARG A 33 -8.26 -3.19 4.26
N VAL A 34 -7.66 -2.98 3.09
CA VAL A 34 -7.46 -4.06 2.11
C VAL A 34 -6.53 -5.15 2.65
N LEU A 35 -5.42 -4.79 3.30
CA LEU A 35 -4.47 -5.77 3.84
C LEU A 35 -5.07 -6.61 4.99
N SER A 36 -5.93 -6.00 5.81
CA SER A 36 -6.62 -6.68 6.91
C SER A 36 -7.52 -7.84 6.46
N THR A 37 -7.97 -7.85 5.20
CA THR A 37 -8.83 -8.91 4.64
C THR A 37 -8.19 -10.30 4.69
N ILE A 38 -6.86 -10.37 4.71
CA ILE A 38 -6.10 -11.62 4.81
C ILE A 38 -5.22 -11.68 6.07
N GLY A 39 -5.43 -10.76 7.02
CA GLY A 39 -4.71 -10.74 8.30
C GLY A 39 -3.21 -10.45 8.17
N LEU A 40 -2.78 -9.70 7.14
CA LEU A 40 -1.39 -9.30 6.96
C LEU A 40 -0.89 -8.46 8.14
N GLN A 41 0.27 -8.80 8.69
CA GLN A 41 0.92 -8.08 9.80
C GLN A 41 2.35 -7.68 9.44
N ASN A 42 2.92 -6.75 10.21
CA ASN A 42 4.33 -6.33 10.11
C ASN A 42 4.76 -5.84 8.71
N PHE A 43 3.92 -5.03 8.05
CA PHE A 43 4.25 -4.41 6.76
C PHE A 43 4.68 -2.94 6.94
N THR A 44 5.42 -2.43 5.96
CA THR A 44 5.77 -1.01 5.87
C THR A 44 4.97 -0.35 4.76
N LEU A 45 4.21 0.68 5.11
CA LEU A 45 3.44 1.50 4.18
C LEU A 45 4.02 2.91 4.11
N ASN A 46 4.50 3.30 2.93
CA ASN A 46 4.99 4.63 2.62
C ASN A 46 4.08 5.31 1.57
N VAL A 47 3.64 6.52 1.88
CA VAL A 47 2.79 7.35 1.01
C VAL A 47 3.55 8.63 0.70
N THR A 48 3.74 8.92 -0.57
CA THR A 48 4.47 10.11 -1.06
C THR A 48 3.57 10.89 -2.01
N PRO A 49 3.42 12.22 -1.84
CA PRO A 49 3.99 13.04 -0.76
C PRO A 49 3.38 12.75 0.63
N ALA A 50 4.09 13.17 1.67
CA ALA A 50 3.66 12.98 3.06
C ALA A 50 2.39 13.79 3.39
N VAL A 51 2.25 14.97 2.78
CA VAL A 51 1.03 15.79 2.82
C VAL A 51 0.42 15.75 1.42
N ILE A 52 -0.86 15.42 1.35
CA ILE A 52 -1.64 15.44 0.11
C ILE A 52 -2.61 16.62 0.24
N ASP A 53 -2.47 17.57 -0.67
CA ASP A 53 -3.26 18.79 -0.77
C ASP A 53 -3.69 19.02 -2.23
N ASP A 54 -4.36 20.14 -2.50
CA ASP A 54 -4.79 20.50 -3.85
C ASP A 54 -3.62 20.82 -4.79
N ASP A 55 -2.42 21.03 -4.23
CA ASP A 55 -1.21 21.28 -4.98
C ASP A 55 -0.43 20.01 -5.36
N THR A 56 -0.91 18.84 -4.92
CA THR A 56 -0.28 17.54 -5.17
C THR A 56 -0.60 17.02 -6.59
N ASP A 57 0.44 16.74 -7.38
CA ASP A 57 0.30 16.22 -8.75
C ASP A 57 0.09 14.71 -8.79
N ASP A 58 0.94 13.99 -8.06
CA ASP A 58 1.01 12.55 -8.09
C ASP A 58 1.00 12.01 -6.66
N VAL A 59 0.34 10.87 -6.48
CA VAL A 59 0.32 10.12 -5.22
C VAL A 59 0.94 8.76 -5.47
N THR A 60 2.03 8.48 -4.76
CA THR A 60 2.74 7.21 -4.76
C THR A 60 2.46 6.46 -3.47
N VAL A 61 1.98 5.22 -3.60
CA VAL A 61 1.78 4.29 -2.48
C VAL A 61 2.73 3.12 -2.66
N ARG A 62 3.62 2.95 -1.69
CA ARG A 62 4.58 1.85 -1.62
C ARG A 62 4.31 0.98 -0.41
N LEU A 63 4.25 -0.31 -0.64
CA LEU A 63 4.02 -1.32 0.38
C LEU A 63 5.12 -2.37 0.33
N THR A 64 5.71 -2.65 1.49
CA THR A 64 6.72 -3.69 1.68
C THR A 64 6.23 -4.67 2.74
N VAL A 65 6.14 -5.95 2.37
CA VAL A 65 5.60 -7.03 3.21
C VAL A 65 6.65 -8.11 3.36
N PRO A 66 7.16 -8.38 4.58
CA PRO A 66 8.05 -9.50 4.83
C PRO A 66 7.27 -10.83 4.76
N LEU A 67 7.84 -11.83 4.10
CA LEU A 67 7.18 -13.11 3.85
C LEU A 67 7.38 -14.14 4.96
N ASP A 68 8.42 -13.98 5.78
CA ASP A 68 8.77 -14.88 6.88
C ASP A 68 7.67 -15.01 7.95
N VAL A 69 6.93 -13.93 8.22
CA VAL A 69 5.82 -13.90 9.20
C VAL A 69 4.43 -14.00 8.57
N ASN A 70 4.34 -13.89 7.24
CA ASN A 70 3.06 -13.85 6.52
C ASN A 70 2.83 -15.07 5.61
N THR A 71 3.73 -16.06 5.60
CA THR A 71 3.61 -17.29 4.78
C THR A 71 3.32 -18.52 5.63
N PHE A 72 2.49 -19.42 5.11
CA PHE A 72 2.19 -20.74 5.71
C PHE A 72 3.23 -21.81 5.33
N VAL A 73 4.22 -21.47 4.50
CA VAL A 73 5.35 -22.36 4.16
C VAL A 73 6.41 -22.24 5.26
N PRO A 74 7.13 -23.31 5.64
CA PRO A 74 8.16 -23.22 6.67
C PRO A 74 9.14 -22.07 6.42
N ALA A 75 9.33 -21.23 7.43
CA ALA A 75 10.07 -19.97 7.35
C ALA A 75 11.45 -20.11 6.71
N GLN A 76 12.12 -21.25 6.88
CA GLN A 76 13.42 -21.60 6.27
C GLN A 76 13.50 -21.37 4.74
N PHE A 77 12.38 -21.40 4.00
CA PHE A 77 12.35 -21.13 2.56
C PHE A 77 12.16 -19.64 2.19
N PHE A 78 11.73 -18.82 3.15
CA PHE A 78 11.34 -17.41 2.93
C PHE A 78 12.00 -16.40 3.89
N VAL A 79 12.90 -16.84 4.78
CA VAL A 79 13.68 -15.94 5.64
C VAL A 79 14.35 -14.86 4.78
N GLY A 80 14.11 -13.58 5.13
CA GLY A 80 14.67 -12.43 4.44
C GLY A 80 14.07 -12.11 3.07
N LYS A 81 12.94 -12.73 2.68
CA LYS A 81 12.23 -12.38 1.44
C LYS A 81 11.08 -11.43 1.72
N GLU A 82 10.93 -10.46 0.84
CA GLU A 82 9.93 -9.39 0.94
C GLU A 82 9.13 -9.30 -0.36
N ILE A 83 7.85 -8.93 -0.27
CA ILE A 83 7.08 -8.43 -1.40
C ILE A 83 7.09 -6.91 -1.31
N GLN A 84 7.71 -6.27 -2.29
CA GLN A 84 7.59 -4.83 -2.48
C GLN A 84 6.68 -4.55 -3.67
N ARG A 85 5.73 -3.64 -3.49
CA ARG A 85 4.88 -3.09 -4.53
C ARG A 85 4.78 -1.58 -4.40
N GLU A 86 4.67 -0.93 -5.54
CA GLU A 86 4.49 0.50 -5.63
C GLU A 86 3.57 0.82 -6.79
N LEU A 87 2.70 1.80 -6.57
CA LEU A 87 1.90 2.42 -7.61
C LEU A 87 1.94 3.93 -7.45
N THR A 88 2.14 4.63 -8.56
CA THR A 88 1.98 6.10 -8.64
C THR A 88 0.79 6.40 -9.53
N MET A 89 -0.09 7.28 -9.07
CA MET A 89 -1.25 7.75 -9.82
C MET A 89 -1.28 9.29 -9.82
N ARG A 90 -1.71 9.87 -10.94
CA ARG A 90 -1.93 11.31 -11.07
C ARG A 90 -3.25 11.72 -10.43
N ARG A 91 -3.28 12.88 -9.75
CA ARG A 91 -4.49 13.44 -9.12
C ARG A 91 -5.60 13.69 -10.14
N GLU A 92 -6.83 13.40 -9.77
CA GLU A 92 -8.00 13.68 -10.61
C GLU A 92 -8.27 15.20 -10.63
N GLY A 93 -8.55 15.76 -11.81
CA GLY A 93 -8.84 17.20 -11.98
C GLY A 93 -7.61 18.09 -12.20
N ARG A 94 -6.48 17.50 -12.63
CA ARG A 94 -5.22 18.17 -12.93
C ARG A 94 -4.61 17.76 -14.26
#